data_AF-A0A3D2Z9A1-F1
#
_entry.id   AF-A0A3D2Z9A1-F1
#
_cell.length_a   1.000
_cell.length_b   1.000
_cell.length_c   1.000
_cell.angle_alpha   90.00
_cell.angle_beta   90.00
_cell.angle_gamma   90.00
#
_symmetry.space_group_name_H-M   'P 1'
#
loop_
_entity.id
_entity.type
_entity.pdbx_description
1 polymer ?
#
loop_
_entity_poly.entity_id
_entity_poly.type
_entity_poly.pdbx_seq_one_letter_code
_entity_poly.pdbx_strand_id
1 'polypeptide(L)' 'MRIVTGAFSHESSTFTPLVTDREAYESRFGYLRGEQMLTTFRDTNTPVGGFIEGADAHGFELIPT' A
#
# COMPACT_ATOMS: atom_id res chain seq x y z
N MET A 1 19.58 5.79 2.77
CA MET A 1 19.26 4.39 3.10
C MET A 1 18.35 3.83 2.03
N ARG A 2 18.36 2.53 1.75
CA ARG A 2 17.44 1.89 0.77
C ARG A 2 16.49 0.96 1.51
N ILE A 3 15.19 1.09 1.27
CA ILE A 3 14.15 0.36 2.00
C ILE A 3 13.24 -0.34 0.99
N VAL A 4 13.23 -1.67 1.01
CA VAL A 4 12.23 -2.45 0.27
C VAL A 4 10.86 -2.20 0.87
N THR A 5 9.90 -1.80 0.04
CA THR A 5 8.62 -1.26 0.50
C THR A 5 7.46 -1.93 -0.25
N GLY A 6 6.47 -2.36 0.51
CA GLY A 6 5.21 -2.89 0.01
C GLY A 6 4.11 -2.65 1.05
N ALA A 7 2.85 -2.78 0.64
CA ALA A 7 1.71 -2.55 1.51
C ALA A 7 0.59 -3.58 1.28
N PHE A 8 -0.07 -3.96 2.37
CA PHE A 8 -1.29 -4.75 2.36
C PHE A 8 -2.35 -4.03 3.20
N SER A 9 -3.57 -3.91 2.65
CA SER A 9 -4.71 -3.31 3.36
C SER A 9 -5.90 -4.24 3.28
N HIS A 10 -6.12 -5.00 4.35
CA HIS A 10 -7.26 -5.89 4.51
C HIS A 10 -7.57 -6.02 6.00
N GLU A 11 -8.86 -5.98 6.33
CA GLU A 11 -9.35 -6.25 7.68
C GLU A 11 -10.29 -7.45 7.61
N SER A 12 -9.98 -8.47 8.41
CA SER A 12 -10.77 -9.70 8.47
C SER A 12 -11.82 -9.63 9.58
N SER A 13 -12.93 -10.34 9.40
CA SER A 13 -13.91 -10.57 10.46
C SER A 13 -14.13 -12.07 10.63
N THR A 14 -14.05 -12.59 11.85
CA THR A 14 -14.32 -14.01 12.13
C THR A 14 -15.82 -14.34 12.14
N PHE A 15 -16.69 -13.32 12.10
CA PHE A 15 -18.14 -13.46 12.07
C PHE A 15 -18.73 -13.35 10.67
N THR A 16 -17.93 -12.96 9.67
CA THR A 16 -18.41 -12.92 8.28
C THR A 16 -18.37 -14.32 7.68
N PRO A 17 -19.47 -14.79 7.05
CA PRO A 17 -19.44 -16.06 6.32
C PRO A 17 -18.82 -15.93 4.93
N LEU A 18 -18.53 -14.70 4.47
CA LEU A 18 -18.02 -14.43 3.13
C LEU A 18 -16.49 -14.40 3.12
N VAL A 19 -15.90 -15.13 2.19
CA VAL A 19 -14.46 -15.05 1.90
C VAL A 19 -14.19 -13.84 1.01
N THR A 20 -13.14 -13.08 1.31
CA THR A 20 -12.64 -12.05 0.39
C THR A 20 -12.00 -12.72 -0.81
N ASP A 21 -12.63 -12.61 -1.98
CA ASP A 21 -12.09 -13.11 -3.23
C ASP A 21 -11.17 -12.08 -3.92
N ARG A 22 -10.66 -12.47 -5.09
CA ARG A 22 -9.74 -11.63 -5.87
C ARG A 22 -10.40 -10.34 -6.37
N GLU A 23 -11.65 -10.42 -6.79
CA GLU A 23 -12.40 -9.27 -7.30
C GLU A 23 -12.63 -8.24 -6.20
N ALA A 24 -13.05 -8.70 -5.02
CA ALA A 24 -13.20 -7.85 -3.84
C ALA A 24 -11.88 -7.16 -3.47
N TYR A 25 -10.75 -7.87 -3.52
CA TYR A 25 -9.42 -7.29 -3.28
C TYR A 25 -9.06 -6.21 -4.31
N GLU A 26 -9.34 -6.47 -5.60
CA GLU A 26 -9.00 -5.54 -6.67
C GLU A 26 -9.92 -4.31 -6.72
N SER A 27 -11.12 -4.36 -6.14
CA SER A 27 -12.14 -3.31 -6.25
C SER A 27 -11.80 -1.96 -5.59
N ARG A 28 -10.88 -1.93 -4.62
CA ARG A 28 -10.54 -0.71 -3.85
C ARG A 28 -9.39 0.06 -4.50
N PHE A 29 -8.15 -0.21 -4.07
CA PHE A 29 -6.94 0.40 -4.65
C PHE A 29 -6.30 -0.50 -5.72
N GLY A 30 -6.82 -1.72 -5.90
CA GLY A 30 -6.28 -2.67 -6.85
C GLY A 30 -5.00 -3.36 -6.40
N TYR A 31 -4.50 -4.23 -7.27
CA TYR A 31 -3.20 -4.86 -7.12
C TYR A 31 -2.12 -4.07 -7.86
N LEU A 32 -1.60 -3.05 -7.18
CA LEU A 32 -0.54 -2.19 -7.69
C LEU A 32 0.81 -2.90 -7.58
N ARG A 33 1.68 -2.69 -8.57
CA ARG A 33 3.04 -3.28 -8.59
C ARG A 33 4.11 -2.21 -8.76
N GLY A 34 5.20 -2.32 -8.00
CA GLY A 34 6.36 -1.45 -8.13
C GLY A 34 5.98 0.03 -7.99
N GLU A 35 6.46 0.86 -8.92
CA GLU A 35 6.24 2.31 -8.92
C GLU A 35 4.77 2.73 -8.92
N GLN A 36 3.85 1.87 -9.37
CA GLN A 36 2.42 2.17 -9.31
C GLN A 36 1.97 2.42 -7.87
N MET A 37 2.46 1.64 -6.90
CA MET A 37 2.12 1.82 -5.49
C MET A 37 2.59 3.19 -4.98
N LEU A 38 3.83 3.57 -5.28
CA LEU A 38 4.38 4.85 -4.86
C LEU A 38 3.60 6.02 -5.48
N THR A 39 3.28 5.91 -6.76
CA THR A 39 2.56 6.97 -7.48
C THR A 39 1.12 7.12 -6.98
N THR A 40 0.43 6.00 -6.70
CA THR A 40 -0.97 6.03 -6.22
C THR A 40 -1.11 6.58 -4.81
N PHE A 41 -0.15 6.32 -3.92
CA PHE A 41 -0.26 6.69 -2.51
C PHE A 41 0.52 7.94 -2.11
N ARG A 42 1.39 8.45 -2.97
CA ARG A 42 2.07 9.74 -2.75
C ARG A 42 1.03 10.86 -2.57
N ASP A 43 1.32 11.74 -1.62
CA ASP A 43 0.46 12.88 -1.26
C ASP A 43 -0.96 12.49 -0.81
N THR A 44 -1.15 11.26 -0.32
CA THR A 44 -2.43 10.80 0.26
C THR A 44 -2.37 10.76 1.78
N ASN A 45 -3.51 10.99 2.44
CA ASN A 45 -3.69 10.78 3.88
C ASN A 45 -3.87 9.28 4.23
N THR A 46 -3.02 8.42 3.67
CA THR A 46 -2.96 6.99 3.99
C THR A 46 -1.68 6.67 4.75
N PRO A 47 -1.61 5.54 5.48
CA PRO A 47 -0.37 5.11 6.11
C PRO A 47 0.80 4.97 5.11
N VAL A 48 0.52 4.53 3.87
CA VAL A 48 1.53 4.42 2.81
C VAL A 48 2.00 5.81 2.37
N GLY A 49 1.07 6.75 2.20
CA GLY A 49 1.41 8.15 1.86
C GLY A 49 2.30 8.81 2.92
N GLY A 50 1.96 8.65 4.20
CA GLY A 50 2.79 9.17 5.30
C GLY A 50 4.16 8.49 5.39
N PHE A 51 4.26 7.19 5.07
CA PHE A 51 5.55 6.51 4.99
C PHE A 51 6.42 7.05 3.84
N ILE A 52 5.82 7.32 2.68
CA ILE A 52 6.50 7.95 1.53
C ILE A 52 7.00 9.35 1.92
N GLU A 53 6.14 10.18 2.52
CA GLU A 53 6.50 11.53 2.98
C GLU A 53 7.68 11.49 3.96
N GLY A 54 7.64 10.59 4.95
CA GLY A 54 8.73 10.42 5.90
C GLY A 54 10.03 9.96 5.25
N ALA A 55 9.96 9.06 4.27
CA ALA A 55 11.13 8.62 3.52
C ALA A 55 11.78 9.76 2.74
N ASP A 56 10.98 10.59 2.07
CA ASP A 56 11.46 11.75 1.32
C ASP A 56 12.11 12.79 2.26
N ALA A 57 11.46 13.09 3.39
CA ALA A 57 11.97 14.03 4.39
C ALA A 57 13.34 13.64 4.97
N HIS A 58 13.68 12.35 4.95
CA HIS A 58 14.95 11.81 5.44
C HIS A 58 15.91 11.35 4.33
N GLY A 59 15.58 11.56 3.06
CA GLY A 59 16.42 11.18 1.92
C GLY A 59 16.60 9.66 1.78
N PHE A 60 15.56 8.88 2.08
CA PHE A 60 15.56 7.43 1.91
C PHE A 60 15.04 7.05 0.52
N GLU A 61 15.70 6.09 -0.12
CA GLU A 61 15.26 5.51 -1.38
C GLU A 61 14.30 4.35 -1.09
N LEU A 62 13.07 4.46 -1.56
CA LEU A 62 12.09 3.37 -1.47
C LEU A 62 12.22 2.47 -2.70
N ILE A 63 12.35 1.16 -2.46
CA ILE A 63 12.39 0.13 -3.50
C ILE A 63 11.04 -0.60 -3.49
N PRO A 64 10.11 -0.28 -4.39
CA PRO A 64 8.77 -0.86 -4.31
C PRO A 64 8.74 -2.31 -4.79
N THR A 65 7.88 -3.12 -4.17
CA THR A 65 7.62 -4.53 -4.55
C THR A 65 6.47 -4.70 -5.52
#